data_AF-A0A8T4BU78-F1
#
_entry.id   AF-A0A8T4BU78-F1
#
_cell.length_a   1.000
_cell.length_b   1.000
_cell.length_c   1.000
_cell.angle_alpha   90.00
_cell.angle_beta   90.00
_cell.angle_gamma   90.00
#
_symmetry.space_group_name_H-M   'P 1'
#
loop_
_entity.id
_entity.type
_entity.pdbx_description
1 polymer ?
#
loop_
_entity_poly.entity_id
_entity_poly.type
_entity_poly.pdbx_seq_one_letter_code
_entity_poly.pdbx_strand_id
1 'polypeptide(L)'
;MQLMPDAARDMGLNVPDYQKVKIRNGKTLKTYSCRKGLEEKYCKFKTDERFNAEKNIDAGVKYIKWLINGLNRNKKLDPVFENILASYNAGLGNVKKYEGVPPFKETMNYVKKTCGYYEQLNAKVCYA
;
A
#
# COMPACT_ATOMS: atom_id res chain seq x y z
N MET A 1 2.83 5.10 7.11
CA MET A 1 2.50 3.93 6.26
C MET A 1 2.85 4.33 4.84
N GLN A 2 3.79 3.69 4.15
CA GLN A 2 4.18 4.20 2.83
C GLN A 2 3.17 3.76 1.76
N LEU A 3 2.61 4.72 1.02
CA LEU A 3 1.75 4.47 -0.13
C LEU A 3 2.57 4.08 -1.36
N MET A 4 2.01 3.18 -2.18
CA MET A 4 2.51 2.94 -3.53
C MET A 4 2.43 4.24 -4.36
N PRO A 5 3.40 4.52 -5.26
CA PRO A 5 3.42 5.78 -6.01
C PRO A 5 2.12 6.09 -6.75
N ASP A 6 1.52 5.10 -7.41
CA ASP A 6 0.30 5.32 -8.21
C ASP A 6 -0.89 5.62 -7.30
N ALA A 7 -1.06 4.85 -6.21
CA ALA A 7 -2.08 5.11 -5.20
C ALA A 7 -1.91 6.51 -4.56
N ALA A 8 -0.67 6.93 -4.29
CA ALA A 8 -0.39 8.26 -3.75
C ALA A 8 -0.84 9.37 -4.72
N ARG A 9 -0.57 9.22 -6.03
CA ARG A 9 -1.03 10.18 -7.05
C ARG A 9 -2.55 10.21 -7.17
N ASP A 10 -3.20 9.04 -7.15
CA ASP A 10 -4.66 8.96 -7.18
C ASP A 10 -5.29 9.65 -5.96
N MET A 11 -4.58 9.70 -4.83
CA MET A 11 -4.98 10.44 -3.62
C MET A 11 -4.58 11.92 -3.64
N GLY A 12 -4.02 12.42 -4.75
CA GLY A 12 -3.66 13.82 -4.93
C GLY A 12 -2.30 14.22 -4.35
N LEU A 13 -1.47 13.26 -3.94
CA LEU A 13 -0.10 13.56 -3.49
C LEU A 13 0.80 13.87 -4.68
N ASN A 14 1.57 14.94 -4.56
CA ASN A 14 2.65 15.25 -5.47
C ASN A 14 3.85 14.33 -5.21
N VAL A 15 3.97 13.28 -6.01
CA VAL A 15 5.05 12.29 -5.90
C VAL A 15 5.75 12.10 -7.25
N PRO A 16 7.09 11.98 -7.27
CA PRO A 16 7.84 11.76 -8.50
C PRO A 16 7.35 10.55 -9.31
N ASP A 17 7.53 10.58 -10.64
CA ASP A 17 7.32 9.40 -11.48
C ASP A 17 8.53 8.46 -11.42
N TYR A 18 8.45 7.47 -10.54
CA TYR A 18 9.46 6.44 -10.42
C TYR A 18 9.40 5.43 -11.59
N GLN A 19 8.22 5.21 -12.19
CA GLN A 19 8.00 4.10 -13.11
C GLN A 19 8.54 4.35 -14.53
N LYS A 20 8.86 5.60 -14.89
CA LYS A 20 9.30 5.96 -16.25
C LYS A 20 10.76 6.38 -16.35
N VAL A 21 11.69 5.60 -15.79
CA VAL A 21 13.12 5.77 -16.11
C VAL A 21 13.48 4.89 -17.32
N LYS A 22 13.33 5.42 -18.54
CA LYS A 22 13.98 4.85 -19.73
C LYS A 22 15.45 5.26 -19.71
N ILE A 23 16.37 4.31 -19.60
CA ILE A 23 17.80 4.56 -19.85
C ILE A 23 18.17 4.09 -21.26
N ARG A 24 19.06 4.84 -21.90
CA ARG A 24 19.80 4.48 -23.12
C ARG A 24 20.26 3.02 -23.04
N ASN A 25 20.02 2.23 -24.09
CA ASN A 25 20.33 0.78 -24.24
C ASN A 25 19.23 -0.21 -23.78
N GLY A 26 17.99 0.22 -23.56
CA GLY A 26 16.83 -0.69 -23.55
C GLY A 26 16.65 -1.56 -22.30
N LYS A 27 17.43 -1.36 -21.23
CA LYS A 27 17.21 -2.00 -19.93
C LYS A 27 16.37 -1.12 -19.02
N THR A 28 15.21 -1.63 -18.58
CA THR A 28 14.38 -1.02 -17.55
C THR A 28 15.11 -1.07 -16.21
N LEU A 29 15.41 0.08 -15.60
CA LEU A 29 15.88 0.08 -14.20
C LEU A 29 14.73 -0.32 -13.28
N LYS A 30 15.00 -1.26 -12.38
CA LYS A 30 14.11 -1.51 -11.24
C LYS A 30 14.09 -0.27 -10.36
N THR A 31 12.91 0.25 -10.06
CA THR A 31 12.75 1.32 -9.08
C THR A 31 13.09 0.77 -7.70
N TYR A 32 14.16 1.26 -7.09
CA TYR A 32 14.52 0.88 -5.73
C TYR A 32 13.59 1.60 -4.75
N SER A 33 13.10 0.88 -3.73
CA SER A 33 12.44 1.51 -2.57
C SER A 33 13.41 2.53 -1.96
N CYS A 34 12.93 3.72 -1.60
CA CYS A 34 13.75 4.71 -0.92
C CYS A 34 14.31 4.14 0.38
N ARG A 35 15.62 3.85 0.41
CA ARG A 35 16.34 3.34 1.57
C ARG A 35 17.39 4.36 1.98
N LYS A 36 17.67 4.42 3.29
CA LYS A 36 18.77 5.23 3.84
C LYS A 36 20.08 4.83 3.14
N GLY A 37 20.74 5.79 2.47
CA GLY A 37 21.99 5.58 1.71
C GLY A 37 21.85 5.43 0.19
N LEU A 38 20.63 5.31 -0.35
CA LEU A 38 20.37 5.49 -1.79
C LEU A 38 20.02 6.96 -2.02
N GLU A 39 21.06 7.75 -2.28
CA GLU A 39 21.01 9.21 -2.36
C GLU A 39 19.90 9.74 -3.30
N GLU A 40 19.52 10.98 -3.01
CA GLU A 40 18.43 11.83 -3.53
C GLU A 40 18.09 11.74 -5.03
N LYS A 41 18.99 11.19 -5.86
CA LYS A 41 18.83 11.03 -7.31
C LYS A 41 17.51 10.37 -7.68
N TYR A 42 17.10 9.34 -6.94
CA TYR A 42 15.85 8.64 -7.20
C TYR A 42 14.77 9.00 -6.20
N CYS A 43 15.14 9.37 -4.96
CA CYS A 43 14.20 9.67 -3.89
C CYS A 43 14.28 11.14 -3.51
N LYS A 44 13.40 11.95 -4.08
CA LYS A 44 13.30 13.38 -3.76
C LYS A 44 12.58 13.58 -2.43
N PHE A 45 13.22 13.25 -1.32
CA PHE A 45 12.62 13.33 0.03
C PHE A 45 11.99 14.69 0.34
N LYS A 46 12.55 15.79 -0.21
CA LYS A 46 12.00 17.14 -0.03
C LYS A 46 10.69 17.40 -0.77
N THR A 47 10.46 16.76 -1.92
CA THR A 47 9.30 17.06 -2.78
C THR A 47 8.34 15.90 -2.95
N ASP A 48 8.69 14.70 -2.49
CA ASP A 48 7.79 13.56 -2.41
C ASP A 48 6.94 13.68 -1.15
N GLU A 49 5.68 14.07 -1.33
CA GLU A 49 4.76 14.34 -0.23
C GLU A 49 4.42 13.11 0.61
N ARG A 50 4.77 11.88 0.18
CA ARG A 50 4.64 10.70 1.03
C ARG A 50 5.58 10.74 2.23
N PHE A 51 6.65 11.55 2.20
CA PHE A 51 7.54 11.75 3.35
C PHE A 51 7.08 12.90 4.26
N ASN A 52 6.08 13.70 3.85
CA ASN A 52 5.38 14.59 4.76
C ASN A 52 4.37 13.77 5.58
N ALA A 53 4.55 13.74 6.90
CA ALA A 53 3.78 12.85 7.77
C ALA A 53 2.26 13.11 7.71
N GLU A 54 1.85 14.38 7.74
CA GLU A 54 0.44 14.77 7.70
C GLU A 54 -0.24 14.35 6.39
N LYS A 55 0.37 14.72 5.25
CA LYS A 55 -0.13 14.35 3.92
C LYS A 55 -0.15 12.84 3.70
N ASN A 56 0.88 12.13 4.18
CA ASN A 56 0.97 10.67 4.08
C ASN A 56 -0.16 9.98 4.84
N ILE A 57 -0.44 10.41 6.08
CA ILE A 57 -1.49 9.83 6.91
C ILE A 57 -2.86 10.13 6.30
N ASP A 58 -3.13 11.37 5.90
CA ASP A 58 -4.41 11.76 5.28
C ASP A 58 -4.70 10.95 4.00
N ALA A 59 -3.72 10.85 3.08
CA ALA A 59 -3.85 10.04 1.88
C ALA A 59 -4.00 8.54 2.21
N GLY A 60 -3.30 8.04 3.23
CA GLY A 60 -3.42 6.66 3.70
C GLY A 60 -4.84 6.32 4.16
N VAL A 61 -5.44 7.19 4.97
CA VAL A 61 -6.83 7.03 5.46
C VAL A 61 -7.82 7.09 4.29
N LYS A 62 -7.66 8.03 3.36
CA LYS A 62 -8.48 8.12 2.14
C LYS A 62 -8.40 6.86 1.30
N TYR A 63 -7.20 6.30 1.13
CA TYR A 63 -7.01 5.07 0.38
C TYR A 63 -7.66 3.88 1.08
N ILE A 64 -7.52 3.75 2.40
CA ILE A 64 -8.22 2.71 3.18
C ILE A 64 -9.74 2.82 3.02
N LYS A 65 -10.31 4.04 3.08
CA LYS A 65 -11.74 4.28 2.81
C LYS A 65 -12.15 3.84 1.41
N TRP A 66 -11.31 4.10 0.40
CA TRP A 66 -11.54 3.64 -0.96
C TRP A 66 -11.54 2.11 -1.06
N LEU A 67 -10.62 1.42 -0.37
CA LEU A 67 -10.57 -0.04 -0.31
C LEU A 67 -11.83 -0.62 0.35
N ILE A 68 -12.27 -0.07 1.48
CA ILE A 68 -13.49 -0.47 2.19
C ILE A 68 -14.71 -0.35 1.26
N ASN A 69 -14.86 0.80 0.59
CA ASN A 69 -15.95 1.01 -0.38
C ASN A 69 -15.87 0.01 -1.55
N GLY A 70 -14.65 -0.30 -1.99
CA GLY A 70 -14.39 -1.27 -3.04
C GLY A 70 -14.79 -2.69 -2.65
N LEU A 71 -14.51 -3.09 -1.40
CA LEU A 71 -14.88 -4.38 -0.82
C LEU A 71 -16.39 -4.48 -0.62
N ASN A 72 -17.03 -3.47 -0.03
CA ASN A 72 -18.49 -3.40 0.18
C ASN A 72 -19.31 -3.57 -1.11
N ARG A 73 -18.77 -3.16 -2.26
CA ARG A 73 -19.43 -3.34 -3.56
C ARG A 73 -19.40 -4.79 -4.05
N ASN A 74 -18.60 -5.65 -3.43
CA ASN A 74 -18.56 -7.08 -3.73
C ASN A 74 -19.44 -7.84 -2.72
N LYS A 75 -20.57 -8.38 -3.18
CA LYS A 75 -21.53 -9.11 -2.34
C LYS A 75 -20.97 -10.37 -1.67
N LYS A 76 -19.82 -10.86 -2.12
CA LYS A 76 -19.15 -12.06 -1.58
C LYS A 76 -18.06 -11.74 -0.56
N LEU A 77 -17.78 -10.46 -0.31
CA LEU A 77 -16.65 -10.05 0.50
C LEU A 77 -17.04 -8.96 1.49
N ASP A 78 -16.86 -9.27 2.76
CA ASP A 78 -16.98 -8.26 3.81
C ASP A 78 -15.67 -7.46 3.94
N PRO A 79 -15.75 -6.16 4.25
CA PRO A 79 -14.58 -5.32 4.54
C PRO A 79 -14.04 -5.61 5.95
N VAL A 80 -13.86 -6.88 6.30
CA VAL A 80 -13.17 -7.27 7.55
C VAL A 80 -11.71 -6.83 7.50
N PHE A 81 -11.08 -6.70 8.66
CA PHE A 81 -9.77 -6.06 8.80
C PHE A 81 -8.70 -6.76 7.95
N GLU A 82 -8.73 -8.09 7.88
CA GLU A 82 -7.83 -8.91 7.09
C GLU A 82 -7.95 -8.63 5.59
N ASN A 83 -9.18 -8.46 5.10
CA ASN A 83 -9.44 -8.15 3.69
C ASN A 83 -9.00 -6.73 3.34
N ILE A 84 -9.14 -5.77 4.27
CA ILE A 84 -8.64 -4.40 4.10
C ILE A 84 -7.11 -4.41 4.04
N LEU A 85 -6.44 -5.09 4.97
CA LEU A 85 -4.97 -5.22 5.00
C LEU A 85 -4.44 -5.93 3.75
N ALA A 86 -5.09 -7.03 3.35
CA ALA A 86 -4.74 -7.74 2.13
C ALA A 86 -4.94 -6.86 0.90
N SER A 87 -6.03 -6.08 0.84
CA SER A 87 -6.29 -5.18 -0.28
C SER A 87 -5.29 -4.02 -0.33
N TYR A 88 -4.81 -3.57 0.81
CA TYR A 88 -3.75 -2.57 0.91
C TYR A 88 -2.42 -3.12 0.36
N ASN A 89 -2.07 -4.36 0.70
CA ASN A 89 -0.80 -4.97 0.29
C ASN A 89 -0.82 -5.55 -1.14
N ALA A 90 -1.84 -6.32 -1.48
CA ALA A 90 -1.96 -7.05 -2.75
C ALA A 90 -2.84 -6.35 -3.80
N GLY A 91 -3.53 -5.27 -3.43
CA GLY A 91 -4.50 -4.59 -4.27
C GLY A 91 -5.91 -5.20 -4.20
N LEU A 92 -6.92 -4.33 -4.24
CA LEU A 92 -8.34 -4.70 -4.17
C LEU A 92 -8.75 -5.76 -5.20
N GLY A 93 -8.23 -5.68 -6.43
CA GLY A 93 -8.55 -6.62 -7.50
C GLY A 93 -8.16 -8.07 -7.18
N ASN A 94 -7.01 -8.27 -6.54
CA ASN A 94 -6.57 -9.60 -6.12
C ASN A 94 -7.45 -10.15 -4.99
N VAL A 95 -7.75 -9.33 -3.98
CA VAL A 95 -8.65 -9.76 -2.89
C VAL A 95 -10.03 -10.13 -3.43
N LYS A 96 -10.58 -9.36 -4.38
CA LYS A 96 -11.82 -9.71 -5.08
C LYS A 96 -11.72 -11.01 -5.85
N LYS A 97 -10.62 -11.23 -6.57
CA LYS A 97 -10.39 -12.44 -7.38
C LYS A 97 -10.30 -13.70 -6.53
N TYR A 98 -9.63 -13.62 -5.39
CA TYR A 98 -9.44 -14.74 -4.47
C TYR A 98 -10.54 -14.84 -3.41
N GLU A 99 -11.53 -13.95 -3.43
CA GLU A 99 -12.63 -13.89 -2.47
C GLU A 99 -12.14 -13.84 -1.01
N GLY A 100 -10.99 -13.18 -0.77
CA GLY A 100 -10.37 -13.09 0.55
C GLY A 100 -8.88 -12.76 0.46
N VAL A 101 -8.13 -13.10 1.51
CA VAL A 101 -6.67 -12.95 1.53
C VAL A 101 -6.07 -13.84 0.45
N PRO A 102 -5.38 -13.30 -0.58
CA PRO A 102 -4.81 -14.11 -1.64
C PRO A 102 -3.66 -14.98 -1.10
N PRO A 103 -3.39 -16.16 -1.69
CA PRO A 103 -2.34 -17.09 -1.25
C PRO A 103 -0.92 -16.61 -1.64
N PHE A 104 -0.67 -15.31 -1.53
CA PHE A 104 0.64 -14.72 -1.73
C PHE A 104 1.37 -14.68 -0.39
N LYS A 105 2.53 -15.35 -0.33
CA LYS A 105 3.32 -15.46 0.91
C LYS A 105 3.60 -14.09 1.56
N GLU A 106 3.88 -13.07 0.74
CA GLU A 106 4.08 -11.69 1.21
C GLU A 106 2.82 -11.14 1.90
N THR A 107 1.66 -11.27 1.25
CA THR A 107 0.39 -10.74 1.73
C THR A 107 -0.08 -11.44 3.01
N MET A 108 -0.03 -12.77 3.05
CA MET A 108 -0.38 -13.53 4.25
C MET A 108 0.51 -13.14 5.45
N ASN A 109 1.82 -12.99 5.21
CA ASN A 109 2.75 -12.53 6.24
C ASN A 109 2.46 -11.08 6.69
N TYR A 110 2.12 -10.20 5.75
CA TYR A 110 1.78 -8.81 6.04
C TYR A 110 0.53 -8.71 6.91
N VAL A 111 -0.54 -9.45 6.56
CA VAL A 111 -1.78 -9.51 7.34
C VAL A 111 -1.48 -10.02 8.75
N LYS A 112 -0.86 -11.21 8.88
CA LYS A 112 -0.51 -11.81 10.18
C LYS A 112 0.31 -10.87 11.07
N LYS A 113 1.35 -10.26 10.49
CA LYS A 113 2.23 -9.34 11.23
C LYS A 113 1.49 -8.09 11.71
N THR A 114 0.65 -7.52 10.86
CA THR A 114 -0.09 -6.29 11.21
C THR A 114 -1.17 -6.58 12.25
N CYS A 115 -1.88 -7.69 12.14
CA CYS A 115 -2.81 -8.15 13.18
C CYS A 115 -2.11 -8.29 14.54
N GLY A 116 -0.93 -8.92 14.57
CA GLY A 116 -0.15 -9.06 15.80
C GLY A 116 0.26 -7.73 16.44
N TYR A 117 0.49 -6.67 15.65
CA TYR A 117 0.74 -5.34 16.19
C TYR A 117 -0.49 -4.73 16.86
N TYR A 118 -1.69 -4.94 16.31
CA TYR A 118 -2.92 -4.43 16.92
C TYR A 118 -3.27 -5.19 18.21
N GLU A 119 -3.04 -6.50 18.25
CA GLU A 119 -3.22 -7.29 19.47
C GLU A 119 -2.31 -6.82 20.60
N GLN A 120 -1.05 -6.49 20.30
CA GLN A 120 -0.10 -5.91 21.28
C GLN A 120 -0.55 -4.53 21.80
N LEU A 121 -1.38 -3.83 21.04
CA LEU A 121 -1.96 -2.53 21.41
C LEU A 121 -3.36 -2.70 22.07
N ASN A 122 -3.70 -3.91 22.53
CA ASN A 122 -5.00 -4.27 23.10
C ASN A 122 -6.21 -4.04 22.17
N ALA A 123 -5.99 -4.01 20.85
CA ALA A 123 -7.05 -3.97 19.85
C ALA A 123 -7.28 -5.36 19.26
N LYS A 124 -8.43 -5.98 19.57
CA LYS A 124 -8.86 -7.24 18.94
C LYS A 124 -9.56 -6.94 17.61
N VAL A 125 -8.81 -6.95 16.52
CA VAL A 125 -9.29 -6.59 15.17
C VAL A 125 -9.22 -7.70 14.14
N CYS A 126 -8.39 -8.73 14.36
CA CYS A 126 -8.33 -9.89 13.48
C CYS A 126 -8.85 -11.14 14.19
N TYR A 127 -9.46 -12.04 13.44
CA TYR A 127 -9.92 -13.33 13.92
C TYR A 127 -9.11 -14.44 13.22
N ALA A 128 -8.51 -15.32 14.03
CA ALA A 128 -7.83 -16.52 13.56
C ALA A 128 -8.83 -17.63 13.25
#